data_AF-A0A535KU10-F1
#
_entry.id   AF-A0A535KU10-F1
#
_cell.length_a   1.000
_cell.length_b   1.000
_cell.length_c   1.000
_cell.angle_alpha   90.00
_cell.angle_beta   90.00
_cell.angle_gamma   90.00
#
_symmetry.space_group_name_H-M   'P 1'
#
loop_
_entity.id
_entity.type
_entity.pdbx_description
1 polymer ?
#
loop_
_entity_poly.entity_id
_entity_poly.type
_entity_poly.pdbx_seq_one_letter_code
_entity_poly.pdbx_strand_id
1 'polypeptide(L)'
;GLLIGSQLEDAPCMVYSGDRRLKLPQGNYLFPDVTIGCGEDTSALPADPTVIIEVLSPATDKRDRNAKLAAYKTLPSVQEYLLVGSEVQEIIVYRHESNWRPYHYRSGDQVELKSIAVSFPFDAVYHRIPL
;
A
#
# COMPACT_ATOMS: atom_id res chain seq x y z
N GLY A 1 -2.16 -0.52 9.74
CA GLY A 1 -3.25 0.36 10.21
C GLY A 1 -2.71 1.47 11.10
N LEU A 2 -2.46 1.19 12.38
CA LEU A 2 -2.19 2.21 13.40
C LEU A 2 -0.98 3.14 13.10
N LEU A 3 0.13 2.59 12.63
CA LEU A 3 1.36 3.35 12.31
C LEU A 3 1.14 4.42 11.23
N ILE A 4 0.24 4.14 10.29
CA ILE A 4 -0.06 5.02 9.15
C ILE A 4 -1.23 5.94 9.51
N GLY A 5 -2.30 5.39 10.08
CA GLY A 5 -3.51 6.15 10.38
C GLY A 5 -3.28 7.35 11.30
N SER A 6 -2.46 7.18 12.34
CA SER A 6 -2.12 8.27 13.28
C SER A 6 -1.40 9.45 12.65
N GLN A 7 -0.64 9.22 11.56
CA GLN A 7 0.06 10.28 10.84
C GLN A 7 -0.84 11.02 9.84
N LEU A 8 -2.03 10.49 9.59
CA LEU A 8 -2.99 11.03 8.61
C LEU A 8 -4.22 11.67 9.27
N GLU A 9 -4.25 11.81 10.61
CA GLU A 9 -5.42 12.33 11.35
C GLU A 9 -5.86 13.72 10.89
N ASP A 10 -4.91 14.60 10.57
CA ASP A 10 -5.16 15.96 10.07
C ASP A 10 -5.00 16.08 8.53
N ALA A 11 -4.65 14.99 7.85
CA ALA A 11 -4.48 14.97 6.40
C ALA A 11 -5.84 14.74 5.71
N PRO A 12 -6.04 15.24 4.48
CA PRO A 12 -7.23 14.93 3.69
C PRO A 12 -7.12 13.52 3.08
N CYS A 13 -6.82 12.51 3.91
CA CYS A 13 -6.56 11.13 3.51
C CYS A 13 -7.38 10.17 4.35
N MET A 14 -7.97 9.17 3.71
CA MET A 14 -8.74 8.12 4.37
C MET A 14 -8.06 6.77 4.17
N VAL A 15 -7.97 6.00 5.26
CA VAL A 15 -7.43 4.63 5.26
C VAL A 15 -8.59 3.63 5.26
N TYR A 16 -8.61 2.74 4.28
CA TYR A 16 -9.57 1.66 4.16
C TYR A 16 -8.87 0.31 4.29
N SER A 17 -9.41 -0.59 5.10
CA SER A 17 -8.95 -1.99 5.22
C SER A 17 -9.63 -2.90 4.18
N GLY A 18 -9.08 -4.12 4.03
CA GLY A 18 -9.33 -5.08 2.95
C GLY A 18 -10.76 -5.54 2.65
N ASP A 19 -11.76 -5.08 3.41
CA ASP A 19 -13.17 -5.35 3.13
C ASP A 19 -13.73 -4.49 1.98
N ARG A 20 -12.93 -3.58 1.41
CA ARG A 20 -13.36 -2.64 0.38
C ARG A 20 -12.88 -3.08 -1.01
N ARG A 21 -13.85 -3.27 -1.92
CA ARG A 21 -13.58 -3.52 -3.34
C ARG A 21 -12.99 -2.28 -4.00
N LEU A 22 -11.89 -2.45 -4.73
CA LEU A 22 -11.33 -1.47 -5.65
C LEU A 22 -11.74 -1.84 -7.09
N LYS A 23 -12.44 -0.93 -7.78
CA LYS A 23 -12.87 -1.15 -9.16
C LYS A 23 -11.74 -0.78 -10.12
N LEU A 24 -11.37 -1.70 -11.01
CA LEU A 24 -10.43 -1.44 -12.08
C LEU A 24 -11.14 -0.86 -13.32
N PRO A 25 -10.43 -0.14 -14.21
CA PRO A 25 -10.99 0.41 -15.44
C PRO A 25 -11.63 -0.65 -16.34
N GLN A 26 -11.11 -1.88 -16.31
CA GLN A 26 -11.62 -3.01 -17.12
C GLN A 26 -12.89 -3.65 -16.51
N GLY A 27 -13.43 -3.12 -15.42
CA GLY A 27 -14.68 -3.57 -14.81
C GLY A 27 -14.54 -4.66 -13.73
N ASN A 28 -13.34 -5.23 -13.57
CA ASN A 28 -13.03 -6.19 -12.51
C ASN A 28 -12.77 -5.49 -11.17
N TYR A 29 -12.83 -6.26 -10.09
CA TYR A 29 -12.55 -5.77 -8.74
C TYR A 29 -11.33 -6.46 -8.12
N LEU A 30 -10.56 -5.71 -7.36
CA LEU A 30 -9.52 -6.21 -6.46
C LEU A 30 -9.88 -5.88 -5.02
N PHE A 31 -9.26 -6.60 -4.10
CA PHE A 31 -9.42 -6.44 -2.65
C PHE A 31 -8.02 -6.27 -2.07
N PRO A 32 -7.51 -5.03 -2.02
CA PRO A 32 -6.21 -4.76 -1.42
C PRO A 32 -6.33 -4.74 0.10
N ASP A 33 -5.32 -5.23 0.83
CA ASP A 33 -5.37 -5.29 2.30
C ASP A 33 -5.51 -3.91 2.94
N VAL A 34 -4.84 -2.90 2.39
CA VAL A 34 -5.06 -1.49 2.74
C VAL A 34 -5.08 -0.62 1.50
N THR A 35 -6.04 0.29 1.45
CA THR A 35 -6.11 1.36 0.45
C THR A 35 -6.11 2.70 1.15
N ILE A 36 -5.30 3.64 0.68
CA ILE A 36 -5.29 5.02 1.15
C ILE A 36 -5.67 5.91 -0.01
N GLY A 37 -6.76 6.66 0.13
CA GLY A 37 -7.19 7.68 -0.83
C GLY A 37 -7.09 9.06 -0.21
N CYS A 38 -6.55 10.03 -0.94
CA CYS A 38 -6.42 11.40 -0.49
C CYS A 38 -7.15 12.38 -1.43
N GLY A 39 -7.75 13.44 -0.89
CA GLY A 39 -8.49 14.46 -1.63
C GLY A 39 -9.79 14.92 -0.93
N GLU A 40 -10.54 15.80 -1.61
CA GLU A 40 -11.77 16.41 -1.04
C GLU A 40 -12.99 15.48 -1.06
N ASP A 41 -13.01 14.47 -1.94
CA ASP A 41 -14.15 13.55 -2.11
C ASP A 41 -13.79 12.11 -1.74
N THR A 42 -13.48 11.89 -0.46
CA THR A 42 -13.25 10.55 0.12
C THR A 42 -14.55 9.86 0.55
N SER A 43 -15.71 10.40 0.17
CA SER A 43 -17.03 9.97 0.64
C SER A 43 -17.55 8.72 -0.08
N ALA A 44 -17.12 8.51 -1.32
CA ALA A 44 -17.34 7.29 -2.09
C ALA A 44 -16.18 6.31 -1.89
N LEU A 45 -16.44 5.00 -2.07
CA LEU A 45 -15.41 3.95 -2.20
C LEU A 45 -14.19 4.49 -2.97
N PRO A 46 -12.94 4.09 -2.66
CA PRO A 46 -11.77 4.69 -3.28
C PRO A 46 -11.80 4.43 -4.78
N ALA A 47 -12.36 5.36 -5.54
CA ALA A 47 -12.27 5.40 -6.98
C ALA A 47 -10.82 5.75 -7.36
N ASP A 48 -10.16 6.50 -6.47
CA ASP A 48 -8.83 7.06 -6.67
C ASP A 48 -7.88 6.74 -5.50
N PRO A 49 -7.36 5.51 -5.42
CA PRO A 49 -6.35 5.16 -4.43
C PRO A 49 -5.04 5.92 -4.71
N THR A 50 -4.47 6.54 -3.68
CA THR A 50 -3.14 7.16 -3.71
C THR A 50 -2.05 6.14 -3.37
N VAL A 51 -2.29 5.33 -2.33
CA VAL A 51 -1.39 4.25 -1.89
C VAL A 51 -2.18 2.95 -1.75
N ILE A 52 -1.58 1.86 -2.21
CA ILE A 52 -2.10 0.51 -2.02
C ILE A 52 -1.06 -0.32 -1.27
N ILE A 53 -1.50 -1.09 -0.26
CA ILE A 53 -0.65 -1.96 0.53
C ILE A 53 -1.20 -3.39 0.48
N GLU A 54 -0.33 -4.36 0.25
CA GLU A 54 -0.64 -5.79 0.29
C GLU A 54 0.32 -6.50 1.25
N VAL A 55 -0.23 -7.37 2.08
CA VAL A 55 0.50 -8.25 2.98
C VAL A 55 0.66 -9.61 2.29
N LEU A 56 1.90 -9.93 1.93
CA LEU A 56 2.20 -11.13 1.18
C LEU A 56 2.04 -12.36 2.06
N SER A 57 1.15 -13.25 1.65
CA SER A 57 1.03 -14.61 2.18
C SER A 57 1.52 -15.63 1.14
N PRO A 58 1.81 -16.89 1.53
CA PRO A 58 2.14 -17.94 0.56
C PRO A 58 1.08 -18.12 -0.55
N ALA A 59 -0.19 -17.83 -0.25
CA ALA A 59 -1.30 -17.97 -1.19
C ALA A 59 -1.40 -16.80 -2.19
N THR A 60 -0.94 -15.60 -1.82
CA THR A 60 -1.15 -14.38 -2.58
C THR A 60 0.12 -13.78 -3.18
N ASP A 61 1.31 -14.15 -2.68
CA ASP A 61 2.60 -13.54 -3.05
C ASP A 61 2.79 -13.38 -4.56
N LYS A 62 2.69 -14.49 -5.30
CA LYS A 62 2.88 -14.48 -6.76
C LYS A 62 1.88 -13.54 -7.44
N ARG A 63 0.64 -13.47 -6.96
CA ARG A 63 -0.41 -12.63 -7.54
C ARG A 63 -0.16 -11.16 -7.21
N ASP A 64 0.25 -10.86 -5.99
CA ASP A 64 0.48 -9.49 -5.50
C ASP A 64 1.72 -8.85 -6.17
N ARG A 65 2.80 -9.62 -6.33
CA ARG A 65 4.04 -9.14 -6.99
C ARG A 65 3.89 -8.93 -8.50
N ASN A 66 2.97 -9.65 -9.14
CA ASN A 66 2.83 -9.66 -10.59
C ASN A 66 1.51 -9.04 -11.05
N ALA A 67 0.43 -9.82 -10.99
CA ALA A 67 -0.85 -9.46 -11.60
C ALA A 67 -1.48 -8.23 -10.96
N LYS A 68 -1.47 -8.12 -9.62
CA LYS A 68 -2.02 -6.94 -8.93
C LYS A 68 -1.15 -5.70 -9.18
N LEU A 69 0.17 -5.81 -9.07
CA LEU A 69 1.08 -4.71 -9.42
C LEU A 69 0.81 -4.20 -10.85
N ALA A 70 0.71 -5.10 -11.83
CA ALA A 70 0.42 -4.71 -13.21
C ALA A 70 -0.94 -4.00 -13.35
N ALA A 71 -1.97 -4.46 -12.62
CA ALA A 71 -3.28 -3.82 -12.60
C ALA A 71 -3.24 -2.43 -11.95
N TYR A 72 -2.59 -2.29 -10.79
CA TYR A 72 -2.51 -1.02 -10.07
C TYR A 72 -1.71 0.04 -10.85
N LYS A 73 -0.69 -0.35 -11.63
CA LYS A 73 0.00 0.57 -12.55
C LYS A 73 -0.91 1.22 -13.61
N THR A 74 -2.08 0.64 -13.87
CA THR A 74 -3.05 1.22 -14.82
C THR A 74 -3.94 2.30 -14.21
N LEU A 75 -3.89 2.47 -12.88
CA LEU A 75 -4.65 3.48 -12.15
C LEU A 75 -3.81 4.76 -12.02
N PRO A 76 -4.19 5.88 -12.68
CA PRO A 76 -3.38 7.11 -12.65
C PRO A 76 -3.25 7.74 -11.25
N SER A 77 -4.21 7.47 -10.37
CA SER A 77 -4.22 7.96 -9.00
C SER A 77 -3.18 7.27 -8.11
N VAL A 78 -2.80 6.02 -8.40
CA VAL A 78 -1.86 5.28 -7.55
C VAL A 78 -0.45 5.84 -7.72
N GLN A 79 0.10 6.37 -6.64
CA GLN A 79 1.45 6.89 -6.59
C GLN A 79 2.44 5.87 -6.01
N GLU A 80 1.99 5.07 -5.04
CA GLU A 80 2.84 4.10 -4.36
C GLU A 80 2.12 2.76 -4.14
N TYR A 81 2.84 1.67 -4.33
CA TYR A 81 2.40 0.31 -4.04
C TYR A 81 3.39 -0.36 -3.10
N LEU A 82 2.93 -0.71 -1.90
CA LEU A 82 3.72 -1.28 -0.83
C LEU A 82 3.42 -2.77 -0.69
N LEU A 83 4.45 -3.60 -0.69
CA LEU A 83 4.38 -5.01 -0.32
C LEU A 83 5.03 -5.20 1.06
N VAL A 84 4.37 -5.95 1.93
CA VAL A 84 4.88 -6.32 3.26
C VAL A 84 4.86 -7.83 3.38
N GLY A 85 6.02 -8.47 3.56
CA GLY A 85 6.10 -9.92 3.77
C GLY A 85 5.52 -10.34 5.13
N SER A 86 4.68 -11.38 5.18
CA SER A 86 4.19 -11.96 6.44
C SER A 86 5.10 -13.06 7.00
N GLU A 87 5.73 -13.85 6.12
CA GLU A 87 6.60 -14.97 6.50
C GLU A 87 8.08 -14.59 6.55
N VAL A 88 8.46 -13.54 5.81
CA VAL A 88 9.83 -13.02 5.73
C VAL A 88 9.75 -11.51 5.94
N GLN A 89 10.66 -10.98 6.75
CA GLN A 89 10.78 -9.53 6.95
C GLN A 89 11.26 -8.88 5.66
N GLU A 90 10.31 -8.30 4.92
CA GLU A 90 10.55 -7.62 3.65
C GLU A 90 9.51 -6.52 3.46
N ILE A 91 9.98 -5.33 3.11
CA ILE A 91 9.14 -4.21 2.71
C ILE A 91 9.64 -3.72 1.36
N ILE A 92 8.79 -3.76 0.34
CA ILE A 92 9.09 -3.25 -1.00
C ILE A 92 8.12 -2.14 -1.35
N VAL A 93 8.65 -0.98 -1.75
CA VAL A 93 7.84 0.11 -2.30
C VAL A 93 8.11 0.26 -3.78
N TYR A 94 7.06 0.23 -4.59
CA TYR A 94 7.08 0.63 -5.99
C TYR A 94 6.47 2.03 -6.10
N ARG A 95 7.13 2.94 -6.82
CA ARG A 95 6.67 4.33 -6.96
C ARG A 95 6.44 4.73 -8.40
N HIS A 96 5.34 5.42 -8.68
CA HIS A 96 5.05 5.96 -10.00
C HIS A 96 6.16 6.92 -10.47
N GLU A 97 6.63 7.83 -9.60
CA GLU A 97 7.73 8.78 -9.89
C GLU A 97 9.04 8.10 -10.31
N SER A 98 9.26 6.87 -9.87
CA SER A 98 10.47 6.08 -10.14
C SER A 98 10.26 5.04 -11.24
N ASN A 99 9.27 5.24 -12.11
CA ASN A 99 8.85 4.29 -13.14
C ASN A 99 8.58 2.88 -12.58
N TRP A 100 8.03 2.83 -11.36
CA TRP A 100 7.72 1.60 -10.63
C TRP A 100 8.92 0.66 -10.45
N ARG A 101 10.13 1.20 -10.28
CA ARG A 101 11.27 0.41 -9.82
C ARG A 101 11.05 0.02 -8.35
N PRO A 102 11.36 -1.23 -7.96
CA PRO A 102 11.25 -1.66 -6.57
C PRO A 102 12.33 -0.97 -5.73
N TYR A 103 11.93 -0.47 -4.57
CA TYR A 103 12.84 -0.05 -3.51
C TYR A 103 12.66 -0.99 -2.32
N HIS A 104 13.73 -1.70 -1.95
CA HIS A 104 13.71 -2.66 -0.86
C HIS A 104 14.20 -1.99 0.43
N TYR A 105 13.37 -2.07 1.47
CA TYR A 105 13.72 -1.66 2.83
C TYR A 105 14.16 -2.87 3.65
N ARG A 106 15.01 -2.63 4.64
CA ARG A 106 15.58 -3.62 5.56
C ARG A 106 15.48 -3.11 7.00
N SER A 107 15.77 -4.02 7.94
CA SER A 107 15.89 -3.67 9.35
C SER A 107 16.84 -2.50 9.57
N GLY A 108 16.45 -1.56 10.44
CA GLY A 108 17.11 -0.28 10.66
C GLY A 108 16.72 0.85 9.70
N ASP A 109 16.04 0.56 8.58
CA ASP A 109 15.61 1.62 7.65
C ASP A 109 14.36 2.36 8.14
N GLN A 110 14.22 3.61 7.68
CA GLN A 110 12.97 4.35 7.73
C GLN A 110 12.20 4.14 6.42
N VAL A 111 11.05 3.48 6.48
CA VAL A 111 10.16 3.30 5.34
C VAL A 111 9.41 4.60 5.07
N GLU A 112 9.32 5.01 3.80
CA GLU A 112 8.67 6.25 3.39
C GLU A 112 7.58 6.00 2.35
N LEU A 113 6.41 6.57 2.59
CA LEU A 113 5.33 6.73 1.62
C LEU A 113 5.24 8.23 1.30
N LYS A 114 6.01 8.63 0.28
CA LYS A 114 6.26 10.04 -0.05
C LYS A 114 5.00 10.77 -0.51
N SER A 115 4.11 10.05 -1.19
CA SER A 115 2.88 10.62 -1.75
C SER A 115 1.91 11.13 -0.69
N ILE A 116 2.07 10.67 0.56
CA ILE A 116 1.22 11.01 1.70
C ILE A 116 2.01 11.51 2.91
N ALA A 117 3.30 11.83 2.73
CA ALA A 117 4.21 12.31 3.77
C ALA A 117 4.24 11.43 5.05
N VAL A 118 4.07 10.12 4.89
CA VAL A 118 4.11 9.15 5.99
C VAL A 118 5.47 8.47 6.02
N SER A 119 6.03 8.30 7.21
CA SER A 119 7.21 7.45 7.41
C SER A 119 7.11 6.62 8.68
N PHE A 120 7.69 5.43 8.68
CA PHE A 120 7.73 4.58 9.85
C PHE A 120 8.99 3.69 9.86
N PRO A 121 9.53 3.34 11.03
CA PRO A 121 10.66 2.42 11.10
C PRO A 121 10.26 1.05 10.55
N PHE A 122 11.13 0.43 9.74
CA PHE A 122 10.93 -0.94 9.24
C PHE A 122 10.60 -1.90 10.39
N ASP A 123 11.40 -1.83 11.46
CA ASP A 123 11.30 -2.75 12.59
C ASP A 123 9.98 -2.59 13.38
N ALA A 124 9.33 -1.43 13.30
CA ALA A 124 8.04 -1.20 13.94
C ALA A 124 6.92 -2.05 13.32
N VAL A 125 7.02 -2.41 12.04
CA VAL A 125 6.06 -3.28 11.35
C VAL A 125 6.13 -4.71 11.90
N TYR A 126 7.34 -5.16 12.27
CA TYR A 126 7.61 -6.53 12.69
C TYR A 126 7.73 -6.73 14.20
N HIS A 127 7.63 -5.65 14.99
CA HIS A 127 7.89 -5.66 16.44
C HIS A 127 7.04 -6.65 17.26
N ARG A 128 5.88 -7.07 16.76
CA ARG A 128 4.98 -8.04 17.43
C ARG A 128 4.90 -9.41 16.75
N ILE A 129 5.76 -9.68 15.77
CA ILE A 129 5.79 -10.95 15.05
C ILE A 129 7.01 -11.73 15.56
N PRO A 130 6.82 -12.85 16.30
CA PRO A 130 7.92 -13.73 16.65
C PRO A 130 8.50 -14.31 15.36
N LEU A 131 9.81 -14.17 15.18
CA LEU A 131 10.56 -14.83 14.11
C LEU A 131 10.70 -16.33 14.37
#